data_AF-A0A6V7IY20-F1
#
_entry.id   AF-A0A6V7IY20-F1
#
_cell.length_a   1.000
_cell.length_b   1.000
_cell.length_c   1.000
_cell.angle_alpha   90.00
_cell.angle_beta   90.00
_cell.angle_gamma   90.00
#
_symmetry.space_group_name_H-M   'P 1'
#
loop_
_entity.id
_entity.type
_entity.pdbx_description
1 polymer ?
#
loop_
_entity_poly.entity_id
_entity_poly.type
_entity_poly.pdbx_seq_one_letter_code
_entity_poly.pdbx_strand_id
1 'polypeptide(L)'
;SFSFVTECFFLTHRALDLGYRVVLEKLMKTNQDLSRIQRVYNDAQAGGSPEVFEVITQRMAMEMTKYLSLRASLLAPEMLELLARFHAATAHWLIQVNVTPVPEEAQEIYAPLTTREITFPLPEQVPKTLKCIPEFVVENTVGFVCFLRRLNPNTFEEHGKDFLEPILTEIIGLMESPKRLYNPHL
;
A
#
# COMPACT_ATOMS: atom_id res chain seq x y z
N SER A 1 -16.86 20.55 -10.96
CA SER A 1 -15.40 20.68 -10.74
C SER A 1 -15.07 20.08 -9.39
N PHE A 2 -13.96 19.37 -9.23
CA PHE A 2 -13.53 18.88 -7.91
C PHE A 2 -12.78 19.98 -7.16
N SER A 3 -12.65 19.83 -5.84
CA SER A 3 -11.78 20.71 -5.05
C SER A 3 -10.32 20.33 -5.27
N PHE A 4 -9.40 21.28 -5.13
CA PHE A 4 -7.96 21.02 -5.19
C PHE A 4 -7.53 19.91 -4.23
N VAL A 5 -8.09 19.88 -3.01
CA VAL A 5 -7.79 18.86 -2.01
C VAL A 5 -8.21 17.47 -2.48
N THR A 6 -9.39 17.36 -3.07
CA THR A 6 -9.90 16.09 -3.64
C THR A 6 -9.00 15.62 -4.79
N GLU A 7 -8.60 16.54 -5.68
CA GLU A 7 -7.70 16.22 -6.79
C GLU A 7 -6.33 15.74 -6.28
N CYS A 8 -5.73 16.46 -5.33
CA CYS A 8 -4.46 16.05 -4.72
C CYS A 8 -4.57 14.69 -4.04
N PHE A 9 -5.66 14.40 -3.34
CA PHE A 9 -5.88 13.10 -2.67
C PHE A 9 -5.83 11.94 -3.67
N PHE A 10 -6.64 12.00 -4.74
CA PHE A 10 -6.67 10.94 -5.75
C PHE A 10 -5.40 10.90 -6.61
N LEU A 11 -4.80 12.05 -6.92
CA LEU A 11 -3.51 12.12 -7.62
C LEU A 11 -2.40 11.47 -6.78
N THR A 12 -2.41 11.66 -5.46
CA THR A 12 -1.44 11.02 -4.56
C THR A 12 -1.58 9.51 -4.63
N HIS A 13 -2.79 8.95 -4.46
CA HIS A 13 -3.01 7.52 -4.64
C HIS A 13 -2.56 7.02 -6.02
N ARG A 14 -2.81 7.79 -7.08
CA ARG A 14 -2.38 7.42 -8.43
C ARG A 14 -0.85 7.43 -8.57
N ALA A 15 -0.17 8.39 -7.95
CA ALA A 15 1.29 8.45 -7.92
C ALA A 15 1.89 7.27 -7.14
N LEU A 16 1.26 6.82 -6.06
CA LEU A 16 1.69 5.64 -5.31
C LEU A 16 1.55 4.36 -6.13
N ASP A 17 0.42 4.19 -6.83
CA ASP A 17 0.16 3.03 -7.67
C ASP A 17 1.11 2.97 -8.89
N LEU A 18 1.40 4.10 -9.53
CA LEU A 18 2.31 4.14 -10.69
C LEU A 18 3.80 4.22 -10.32
N GLY A 19 4.12 4.69 -9.13
CA GLY A 19 5.49 4.91 -8.66
C GLY A 19 5.91 3.86 -7.64
N TYR A 20 5.38 3.98 -6.41
CA TYR A 20 5.82 3.20 -5.26
C TYR A 20 5.61 1.69 -5.47
N ARG A 21 4.42 1.29 -5.93
CA ARG A 21 4.09 -0.11 -6.25
C ARG A 21 5.02 -0.69 -7.31
N VAL A 22 5.32 0.05 -8.37
CA VAL A 22 6.22 -0.39 -9.44
C VAL A 22 7.65 -0.59 -8.93
N VAL A 23 8.14 0.29 -8.05
CA VAL A 23 9.47 0.13 -7.43
C VAL A 23 9.49 -1.10 -6.52
N LEU A 24 8.42 -1.35 -5.76
CA LEU A 24 8.27 -2.55 -4.94
C LEU A 24 8.27 -3.84 -5.77
N GLU A 25 7.54 -3.88 -6.88
CA GLU A 25 7.54 -5.03 -7.80
C GLU A 25 8.93 -5.29 -8.38
N LYS A 26 9.64 -4.22 -8.78
CA LYS A 26 11.03 -4.32 -9.24
C LYS A 26 11.96 -4.85 -8.16
N LEU A 27 11.80 -4.42 -6.91
CA LEU A 27 12.56 -4.93 -5.76
C LEU A 27 12.33 -6.43 -5.59
N MET A 28 11.07 -6.87 -5.57
CA MET A 28 10.71 -8.28 -5.41
C MET A 28 11.27 -9.15 -6.52
N LYS A 29 11.18 -8.69 -7.78
CA LYS A 29 11.78 -9.37 -8.93
C LYS A 29 13.30 -9.47 -8.81
N THR A 30 13.96 -8.37 -8.44
CA THR A 30 15.42 -8.32 -8.28
C THR A 30 15.88 -9.27 -7.15
N ASN A 31 15.11 -9.37 -6.06
CA ASN A 31 15.40 -10.32 -4.97
C ASN A 31 15.30 -11.78 -5.43
N GLN A 32 14.30 -12.12 -6.25
CA GLN A 32 14.18 -13.46 -6.84
C GLN A 32 15.34 -13.78 -7.78
N ASP A 33 15.75 -12.82 -8.61
CA ASP A 33 16.86 -12.98 -9.54
C ASP A 33 18.20 -13.11 -8.80
N LEU A 34 18.42 -12.33 -7.74
CA LEU A 34 19.58 -12.49 -6.85
C LEU A 34 19.64 -13.88 -6.23
N SER A 35 18.51 -14.40 -5.75
CA SER A 35 18.44 -15.75 -5.19
C SER A 35 18.81 -16.83 -6.22
N ARG A 36 18.58 -16.59 -7.52
CA ARG A 36 19.01 -17.49 -8.61
C ARG A 36 20.50 -17.34 -8.89
N ILE A 37 20.99 -16.11 -9.02
CA ILE A 37 22.41 -15.82 -9.28
C ILE A 37 23.29 -16.38 -8.17
N GLN A 38 22.85 -16.28 -6.91
CA GLN A 38 23.59 -16.79 -5.77
C GLN A 38 23.77 -18.33 -5.82
N ARG A 39 22.78 -19.08 -6.33
CA ARG A 39 22.95 -20.53 -6.54
C ARG A 39 24.01 -20.82 -7.59
N VAL A 40 23.93 -20.15 -8.73
CA VAL A 40 24.90 -20.29 -9.83
C VAL A 40 26.31 -19.87 -9.39
N TYR A 41 26.43 -18.84 -8.55
CA TYR A 41 27.68 -18.41 -7.95
C TYR A 41 28.31 -19.52 -7.08
N ASN A 42 27.51 -20.12 -6.19
CA ASN A 42 27.98 -21.22 -5.33
C ASN A 42 28.42 -22.44 -6.16
N ASP A 43 27.67 -22.78 -7.21
CA ASP A 43 28.02 -23.89 -8.11
C ASP A 43 29.33 -23.61 -8.87
N ALA A 44 29.51 -22.38 -9.36
CA ALA A 44 30.73 -21.96 -10.05
C ALA A 44 31.95 -21.90 -9.11
N GLN A 45 31.75 -21.57 -7.83
CA GLN A 45 32.80 -21.60 -6.82
C GLN A 45 33.32 -23.03 -6.56
N ALA A 46 32.45 -24.04 -6.69
CA ALA A 46 32.77 -25.44 -6.40
C ALA A 46 33.50 -26.18 -7.54
N GLY A 47 33.65 -25.59 -8.73
CA GLY A 47 34.35 -26.25 -9.84
C GLY A 47 34.29 -25.56 -11.21
N GLY A 48 33.99 -24.25 -11.26
CA GLY A 48 33.86 -23.49 -12.50
C GLY A 48 35.18 -22.93 -13.06
N SER A 49 35.14 -22.51 -14.33
CA SER A 49 36.24 -21.74 -14.95
C SER A 49 36.42 -20.38 -14.24
N PRO A 50 37.67 -19.92 -14.01
CA PRO A 50 37.94 -18.62 -13.39
C PRO A 50 37.28 -17.43 -14.10
N GLU A 51 37.26 -17.43 -15.44
CA GLU A 51 36.60 -16.38 -16.23
C GLU A 51 35.09 -16.35 -16.01
N VAL A 52 34.46 -17.53 -15.93
CA VAL A 52 33.02 -17.65 -15.69
C VAL A 52 32.69 -17.21 -14.27
N PHE A 53 33.53 -17.56 -13.30
CA PHE A 53 33.40 -17.12 -11.91
C PHE A 53 33.48 -15.59 -11.79
N GLU A 54 34.41 -14.94 -12.48
CA GLU A 54 34.54 -13.47 -12.48
C GLU A 54 33.28 -12.80 -13.06
N VAL A 55 32.76 -13.28 -14.19
CA VAL A 55 31.53 -12.75 -14.80
C VAL A 55 30.33 -12.90 -13.86
N ILE A 56 30.16 -14.05 -13.20
CA ILE A 56 29.07 -14.26 -12.24
C ILE A 56 29.23 -13.33 -11.03
N THR A 57 30.45 -13.15 -10.55
CA THR A 57 30.75 -12.25 -9.42
C THR A 57 30.37 -10.81 -9.75
N GLN A 58 30.77 -10.30 -10.91
CA GLN A 58 30.41 -8.94 -11.36
C GLN A 58 28.89 -8.77 -11.49
N ARG A 59 28.20 -9.77 -12.05
CA ARG A 59 26.74 -9.75 -12.19
C ARG A 59 26.04 -9.76 -10.83
N MET A 60 26.52 -10.57 -9.87
CA MET A 60 26.00 -10.61 -8.51
C MET A 60 26.16 -9.24 -7.82
N ALA A 61 27.33 -8.62 -7.94
CA ALA A 61 27.58 -7.29 -7.39
C ALA A 61 26.62 -6.24 -7.96
N MET A 62 26.43 -6.22 -9.29
CA MET A 62 25.53 -5.28 -9.96
C MET A 62 24.07 -5.45 -9.51
N GLU A 63 23.54 -6.67 -9.47
CA GLU A 63 22.16 -6.91 -9.03
C GLU A 63 21.99 -6.63 -7.53
N MET A 64 23.03 -6.87 -6.70
CA MET A 64 23.00 -6.54 -5.27
C MET A 64 22.94 -5.02 -5.07
N THR A 65 23.76 -4.25 -5.78
CA THR A 65 23.70 -2.77 -5.75
C THR A 65 22.30 -2.29 -6.12
N LYS A 66 21.72 -2.80 -7.21
CA LYS A 66 20.36 -2.44 -7.63
C LYS A 66 19.31 -2.79 -6.58
N TYR A 67 19.38 -3.97 -5.98
CA TYR A 67 18.48 -4.38 -4.89
C TYR A 67 18.58 -3.44 -3.69
N LEU A 68 19.80 -3.13 -3.25
CA LEU A 68 20.02 -2.24 -2.11
C LEU A 68 19.55 -0.80 -2.40
N SER A 69 19.76 -0.30 -3.62
CA SER A 69 19.26 1.03 -4.03
C SER A 69 17.74 1.10 -4.04
N LEU A 70 17.06 0.10 -4.63
CA LEU A 70 15.59 0.02 -4.63
C LEU A 70 15.05 -0.06 -3.21
N ARG A 71 15.65 -0.91 -2.37
CA ARG A 71 15.26 -1.08 -0.97
C ARG A 71 15.43 0.22 -0.19
N ALA A 72 16.55 0.90 -0.34
CA ALA A 72 16.82 2.18 0.31
C ALA A 72 15.80 3.25 -0.10
N SER A 73 15.44 3.33 -1.39
CA SER A 73 14.44 4.31 -1.85
C SER A 73 13.04 4.06 -1.28
N LEU A 74 12.65 2.80 -1.08
CA LEU A 74 11.34 2.44 -0.54
C LEU A 74 11.28 2.64 0.98
N LEU A 75 12.40 2.39 1.67
CA LEU A 75 12.51 2.43 3.12
C LEU A 75 13.08 3.76 3.65
N ALA A 76 13.03 4.82 2.85
CA ALA A 76 13.39 6.15 3.31
C ALA A 76 12.45 6.55 4.47
N PRO A 77 12.97 6.86 5.68
CA PRO A 77 12.14 7.05 6.87
C PRO A 77 11.05 8.12 6.71
N GLU A 78 11.42 9.27 6.13
CA GLU A 78 10.48 10.38 5.88
C GLU A 78 9.34 9.98 4.95
N MET A 79 9.64 9.18 3.91
CA MET A 79 8.61 8.66 3.00
C MET A 79 7.69 7.69 3.73
N LEU A 80 8.24 6.75 4.52
CA LEU A 80 7.43 5.79 5.27
C LEU A 80 6.49 6.48 6.25
N GLU A 81 6.98 7.50 6.95
CA GLU A 81 6.18 8.29 7.88
C GLU A 81 5.01 9.01 7.17
N LEU A 82 5.29 9.66 6.03
CA LEU A 82 4.27 10.34 5.23
C LEU A 82 3.24 9.36 4.68
N LEU A 83 3.68 8.20 4.18
CA LEU A 83 2.80 7.14 3.67
C LEU A 83 1.93 6.56 4.79
N ALA A 84 2.51 6.28 5.97
CA ALA A 84 1.76 5.77 7.10
C ALA A 84 0.63 6.72 7.49
N ARG A 85 0.93 8.02 7.64
CA ARG A 85 -0.07 9.04 7.94
C ARG A 85 -1.12 9.16 6.84
N PHE A 86 -0.70 9.13 5.56
CA PHE A 86 -1.61 9.23 4.42
C PHE A 86 -2.58 8.04 4.35
N HIS A 87 -2.08 6.82 4.53
CA HIS A 87 -2.92 5.61 4.54
C HIS A 87 -3.85 5.55 5.74
N ALA A 88 -3.40 5.96 6.94
CA ALA A 88 -4.27 6.06 8.11
C ALA A 88 -5.39 7.09 7.90
N ALA A 89 -5.06 8.26 7.35
CA ALA A 89 -6.04 9.30 7.02
C ALA A 89 -7.03 8.82 5.93
N THR A 90 -6.54 8.09 4.93
CA THR A 90 -7.36 7.46 3.88
C THR A 90 -8.35 6.47 4.48
N ALA A 91 -7.86 5.58 5.34
CA ALA A 91 -8.67 4.56 6.01
C ALA A 91 -9.77 5.20 6.87
N HIS A 92 -9.39 6.21 7.67
CA HIS A 92 -10.33 6.99 8.46
C HIS A 92 -11.38 7.67 7.58
N TRP A 93 -10.97 8.34 6.50
CA TRP A 93 -11.90 8.99 5.59
C TRP A 93 -12.86 7.98 4.92
N LEU A 94 -12.35 6.84 4.47
CA LEU A 94 -13.16 5.84 3.79
C LEU A 94 -14.21 5.22 4.72
N ILE A 95 -13.88 4.98 5.99
CA ILE A 95 -14.88 4.51 6.95
C ILE A 95 -15.93 5.59 7.23
N GLN A 96 -15.55 6.87 7.28
CA GLN A 96 -16.51 7.97 7.42
C GLN A 96 -17.44 8.05 6.20
N VAL A 97 -16.95 7.81 4.98
CA VAL A 97 -17.80 7.69 3.78
C VAL A 97 -18.78 6.51 3.90
N ASN A 98 -18.38 5.42 4.53
CA ASN A 98 -19.19 4.21 4.72
C ASN A 98 -20.33 4.37 5.74
N VAL A 99 -20.19 5.26 6.72
CA VAL A 99 -21.19 5.47 7.81
C VAL A 99 -21.95 6.78 7.70
N THR A 100 -21.49 7.71 6.85
CA THR A 100 -22.18 8.98 6.65
C THR A 100 -23.37 8.78 5.70
N PRO A 101 -24.61 9.03 6.15
CA PRO A 101 -25.78 8.97 5.31
C PRO A 101 -25.70 10.10 4.28
N VAL A 102 -26.10 9.78 3.06
CA VAL A 102 -26.22 10.77 1.99
C VAL A 102 -27.55 11.50 2.22
N PRO A 103 -27.56 12.84 2.38
CA PRO A 103 -28.80 13.60 2.46
C PRO A 103 -29.67 13.36 1.22
N GLU A 104 -30.99 13.26 1.39
CA GLU A 104 -31.93 13.08 0.27
C GLU A 104 -32.00 14.31 -0.65
N GLU A 105 -31.64 15.48 -0.12
CA GLU A 105 -31.55 16.72 -0.86
C GLU A 105 -30.21 16.79 -1.61
N ALA A 106 -30.29 17.12 -2.91
CA ALA A 106 -29.14 17.20 -3.81
C ALA A 106 -28.14 18.27 -3.35
N GLN A 107 -27.22 17.90 -2.45
CA GLN A 107 -26.03 18.69 -2.21
C GLN A 107 -25.12 18.57 -3.43
N GLU A 108 -24.71 19.72 -3.99
CA GLU A 108 -23.77 19.79 -5.11
C GLU A 108 -22.40 19.16 -4.80
N ILE A 109 -22.08 18.99 -3.50
CA ILE A 109 -20.78 18.51 -3.02
C ILE A 109 -21.02 17.55 -1.83
N TYR A 110 -20.58 16.30 -1.96
CA TYR A 110 -20.54 15.34 -0.86
C TYR A 110 -19.13 15.28 -0.25
N ALA A 111 -19.01 15.61 1.04
CA ALA A 111 -17.82 15.35 1.84
C ALA A 111 -18.24 15.03 3.28
N PRO A 112 -17.71 13.96 3.91
CA PRO A 112 -17.94 13.71 5.32
C PRO A 112 -17.14 14.73 6.15
N LEU A 113 -17.75 15.89 6.42
CA LEU A 113 -17.13 16.99 7.18
C LEU A 113 -17.23 16.81 8.70
N THR A 114 -18.03 15.84 9.16
CA THR A 114 -18.21 15.54 10.58
C THR A 114 -17.75 14.11 10.84
N THR A 115 -16.82 13.96 11.78
CA THR A 115 -16.38 12.64 12.23
C THR A 115 -17.46 12.03 13.11
N ARG A 116 -17.90 10.83 12.72
CA ARG A 116 -18.84 10.02 13.49
C ARG A 116 -18.09 8.93 14.23
N GLU A 117 -18.59 8.59 15.42
CA GLU A 117 -18.13 7.44 16.16
C GLU A 117 -18.42 6.16 15.35
N ILE A 118 -17.40 5.32 15.19
CA ILE A 118 -17.53 4.04 14.50
C ILE A 118 -17.88 2.97 15.52
N THR A 119 -19.07 2.39 15.36
CA THR A 119 -19.51 1.23 16.14
C THR A 119 -19.77 0.07 15.20
N PHE A 120 -19.36 -1.13 15.60
CA PHE A 120 -19.59 -2.36 14.86
C PHE A 120 -20.75 -3.15 15.49
N PRO A 121 -21.58 -3.86 14.70
CA PRO A 121 -21.58 -3.94 13.23
C PRO A 121 -21.94 -2.60 12.56
N LEU A 122 -21.44 -2.35 11.36
CA LEU A 122 -21.80 -1.15 10.61
C LEU A 122 -23.29 -1.19 10.20
N PRO A 123 -23.93 -0.03 9.92
CA PRO A 123 -25.31 -0.02 9.43
C PRO A 123 -25.49 -0.90 8.19
N GLU A 124 -26.60 -1.64 8.09
CA GLU A 124 -26.84 -2.55 6.95
C GLU A 124 -26.95 -1.79 5.61
N GLN A 125 -27.41 -0.53 5.67
CA GLN A 125 -27.50 0.33 4.50
C GLN A 125 -26.11 0.81 4.07
N VAL A 126 -25.68 0.39 2.88
CA VAL A 126 -24.44 0.86 2.26
C VAL A 126 -24.71 2.14 1.47
N PRO A 127 -23.99 3.25 1.74
CA PRO A 127 -24.14 4.49 1.00
C PRO A 127 -23.82 4.31 -0.49
N LYS A 128 -24.62 4.94 -1.37
CA LYS A 128 -24.36 4.90 -2.82
C LYS A 128 -23.04 5.57 -3.20
N THR A 129 -22.58 6.52 -2.39
CA THR A 129 -21.30 7.24 -2.55
C THR A 129 -20.09 6.32 -2.52
N LEU A 130 -20.19 5.18 -1.82
CA LEU A 130 -19.11 4.18 -1.80
C LEU A 130 -18.83 3.59 -3.19
N LYS A 131 -19.84 3.46 -4.04
CA LYS A 131 -19.68 2.97 -5.42
C LYS A 131 -18.87 3.92 -6.30
N CYS A 132 -18.72 5.18 -5.88
CA CYS A 132 -17.92 6.18 -6.58
C CYS A 132 -16.45 6.14 -6.17
N ILE A 133 -16.09 5.36 -5.14
CA ILE A 133 -14.71 5.23 -4.68
C ILE A 133 -14.03 4.12 -5.49
N PRO A 134 -12.93 4.42 -6.19
CA PRO A 134 -12.18 3.40 -6.91
C PRO A 134 -11.54 2.38 -5.96
N GLU A 135 -11.59 1.09 -6.31
CA GLU A 135 -11.03 0.00 -5.49
C GLU A 135 -9.53 0.14 -5.23
N PHE A 136 -8.78 0.73 -6.17
CA PHE A 136 -7.33 0.93 -6.02
C PHE A 136 -6.94 1.79 -4.80
N VAL A 137 -7.87 2.61 -4.27
CA VAL A 137 -7.66 3.35 -3.01
C VAL A 137 -7.44 2.37 -1.86
N VAL A 138 -8.28 1.33 -1.78
CA VAL A 138 -8.18 0.27 -0.78
C VAL A 138 -6.97 -0.63 -1.08
N GLU A 139 -6.75 -1.00 -2.35
CA GLU A 139 -5.58 -1.79 -2.76
C GLU A 139 -4.27 -1.13 -2.32
N ASN A 140 -4.17 0.20 -2.47
CA ASN A 140 -2.99 0.94 -2.07
C ASN A 140 -2.75 0.84 -0.55
N THR A 141 -3.79 0.98 0.27
CA THR A 141 -3.69 0.85 1.73
C THR A 141 -3.30 -0.56 2.16
N VAL A 142 -4.00 -1.59 1.64
CA VAL A 142 -3.69 -2.99 1.94
C VAL A 142 -2.30 -3.39 1.42
N GLY A 143 -1.94 -2.92 0.22
CA GLY A 143 -0.63 -3.11 -0.39
C GLY A 143 0.49 -2.52 0.45
N PHE A 144 0.30 -1.31 0.99
CA PHE A 144 1.25 -0.68 1.90
C PHE A 144 1.43 -1.46 3.21
N VAL A 145 0.34 -1.93 3.83
CA VAL A 145 0.43 -2.77 5.04
C VAL A 145 1.15 -4.09 4.75
N CYS A 146 0.85 -4.74 3.62
CA CYS A 146 1.54 -5.95 3.20
C CYS A 146 3.04 -5.72 2.97
N PHE A 147 3.39 -4.57 2.41
CA PHE A 147 4.75 -4.13 2.20
C PHE A 147 5.50 -3.94 3.54
N LEU A 148 4.93 -3.17 4.48
CA LEU A 148 5.54 -2.93 5.79
C LEU A 148 5.78 -4.24 6.53
N ARG A 149 4.79 -5.14 6.55
CA ARG A 149 4.93 -6.48 7.17
C ARG A 149 6.12 -7.26 6.63
N ARG A 150 6.43 -7.13 5.33
CA ARG A 150 7.52 -7.87 4.69
C ARG A 150 8.89 -7.22 4.86
N LEU A 151 8.96 -5.88 4.84
CA LEU A 151 10.22 -5.16 4.69
C LEU A 151 10.59 -4.25 5.87
N ASN A 152 9.61 -3.79 6.66
CA ASN A 152 9.82 -3.00 7.86
C ASN A 152 8.66 -3.14 8.86
N PRO A 153 8.53 -4.28 9.56
CA PRO A 153 7.42 -4.51 10.49
C PRO A 153 7.45 -3.60 11.72
N ASN A 154 8.61 -3.04 12.09
CA ASN A 154 8.75 -2.15 13.24
C ASN A 154 7.89 -0.88 13.11
N THR A 155 7.61 -0.44 11.88
CA THR A 155 6.73 0.70 11.58
C THR A 155 5.34 0.56 12.22
N PHE A 156 4.84 -0.67 12.42
CA PHE A 156 3.57 -0.90 13.12
C PHE A 156 3.63 -0.51 14.60
N GLU A 157 4.75 -0.78 15.27
CA GLU A 157 4.94 -0.45 16.68
C GLU A 157 5.29 1.03 16.85
N GLU A 158 6.10 1.58 15.94
CA GLU A 158 6.56 2.98 15.95
C GLU A 158 5.40 3.97 15.83
N HIS A 159 4.46 3.74 14.90
CA HIS A 159 3.27 4.59 14.75
C HIS A 159 2.08 4.13 15.60
N GLY A 160 2.12 2.90 16.11
CA GLY A 160 1.17 2.37 17.07
C GLY A 160 -0.29 2.49 16.64
N LYS A 161 -1.13 2.94 17.57
CA LYS A 161 -2.60 2.98 17.42
C LYS A 161 -3.07 3.96 16.36
N ASP A 162 -2.44 5.14 16.27
CA ASP A 162 -2.87 6.20 15.35
C ASP A 162 -2.78 5.77 13.87
N PHE A 163 -1.89 4.81 13.58
CA PHE A 163 -1.77 4.20 12.26
C PHE A 163 -2.65 2.95 12.11
N LEU A 164 -2.59 2.03 13.07
CA LEU A 164 -3.24 0.73 12.96
C LEU A 164 -4.76 0.80 13.13
N GLU A 165 -5.27 1.62 14.04
CA GLU A 165 -6.70 1.65 14.37
C GLU A 165 -7.56 2.08 13.18
N PRO A 166 -7.24 3.17 12.43
CA PRO A 166 -7.99 3.52 11.23
C PRO A 166 -8.00 2.43 10.17
N ILE A 167 -6.83 1.81 9.92
CA ILE A 167 -6.66 0.79 8.87
C ILE A 167 -7.41 -0.49 9.23
N LEU A 168 -7.29 -0.96 10.48
CA LEU A 168 -8.00 -2.16 10.92
C LEU A 168 -9.51 -1.92 10.94
N THR A 169 -9.95 -0.72 11.33
CA THR A 169 -11.36 -0.33 11.28
C THR A 169 -11.90 -0.33 9.84
N GLU A 170 -11.14 0.20 8.88
CA GLU A 170 -11.47 0.12 7.45
C GLU A 170 -11.60 -1.34 7.00
N ILE A 171 -10.59 -2.18 7.27
CA ILE A 171 -10.58 -3.58 6.85
C ILE A 171 -11.79 -4.33 7.43
N ILE A 172 -12.03 -4.22 8.74
CA ILE A 172 -13.17 -4.88 9.39
C ILE A 172 -14.49 -4.40 8.78
N GLY A 173 -14.64 -3.07 8.59
CA GLY A 173 -15.86 -2.48 8.04
C GLY A 173 -16.15 -2.87 6.59
N LEU A 174 -15.11 -3.00 5.76
CA LEU A 174 -15.27 -3.42 4.36
C LEU A 174 -15.51 -4.93 4.23
N MET A 175 -14.88 -5.75 5.08
CA MET A 175 -15.04 -7.21 5.08
C MET A 175 -16.39 -7.69 5.63
N GLU A 176 -17.10 -6.85 6.37
CA GLU A 176 -18.39 -7.20 6.98
C GLU A 176 -19.47 -7.56 5.95
N SER A 177 -19.42 -6.97 4.75
CA SER A 177 -20.42 -7.24 3.71
C SER A 177 -19.84 -7.13 2.29
N PRO A 178 -20.15 -8.09 1.38
CA PRO A 178 -19.82 -7.98 -0.04
C PRO A 178 -20.45 -6.76 -0.75
N LYS A 179 -21.45 -6.11 -0.11
CA LYS A 179 -22.05 -4.88 -0.61
C LYS A 179 -21.12 -3.67 -0.46
N ARG A 180 -20.12 -3.73 0.45
CA ARG A 180 -19.17 -2.65 0.75
C ARG A 180 -17.87 -2.78 -0.05
N LEU A 181 -17.42 -4.01 -0.29
CA LEU A 181 -16.30 -4.32 -1.15
C LEU A 181 -16.63 -5.55 -2.00
N TYR A 182 -16.69 -5.36 -3.32
CA TYR A 182 -17.16 -6.40 -4.24
C TYR A 182 -16.06 -7.37 -4.66
N ASN A 183 -14.84 -6.87 -4.86
CA ASN A 183 -13.72 -7.63 -5.38
C ASN A 183 -13.20 -8.63 -4.34
N PRO A 184 -13.32 -9.96 -4.58
CA PRO A 184 -12.92 -10.99 -3.61
C PRO A 184 -11.41 -11.24 -3.57
N HIS A 185 -10.64 -10.64 -4.47
CA HIS A 185 -9.17 -10.80 -4.52
C HIS A 185 -8.44 -9.74 -3.69
N LEU A 186 -9.16 -8.71 -3.24
CA LEU A 186 -8.66 -7.61 -2.43
C LEU A 186 -8.71 -7.99 -0.94
#